data_AF-A0AAD2G4Y9-F1
#
_entry.id   AF-A0AAD2G4Y9-F1
#
_cell.length_a   1.000
_cell.length_b   1.000
_cell.length_c   1.000
_cell.angle_alpha   90.00
_cell.angle_beta   90.00
_cell.angle_gamma   90.00
#
_symmetry.space_group_name_H-M   'P 1'
#
loop_
_entity.id
_entity.type
_entity.pdbx_description
1 polymer ?
#
loop_
_entity_poly.entity_id
_entity_poly.type
_entity_poly.pdbx_seq_one_letter_code
_entity_poly.pdbx_strand_id
1 'polypeptide(L)'
;MPPIPKDEEAEEENPYMALRAAKIARNQARLKKLGLVKTPLEYVPSKSNVQRSKKPLPKKSPPPTAIMRRSNRLSNQSNPPDYKEKALPRDYPAVKDELSLPAPKRRRTSSATAGTPPPPAANSVRSIDLDIEQLVLGNKNNDNDNGGQGLLGQQMEQTGKEFVIYQTFEKASSPEDRNRLEGARLSFNKYCGVQEWRNAVFLWVNLGNKDNPVVNDFLNEGQQITWFGGSRMHDESPVIMKLLKMGQDTTTTTTTTATTGKSSSSQIVLWCRKYQVQTKQFTPYVCFGRLGYESHEPGSHPLSFVWNLLDYQRLKNHSETQIRERFQFFTS
;
A
#
# COMPACT_ATOMS: atom_id res chain seq x y z
N MET A 1 65.13 -15.67 -4.98
CA MET A 1 63.91 -15.87 -4.18
C MET A 1 62.96 -16.77 -4.96
N PRO A 2 62.46 -17.87 -4.38
CA PRO A 2 61.50 -18.75 -5.04
C PRO A 2 60.11 -18.09 -5.16
N PRO A 3 59.31 -18.45 -6.17
CA PRO A 3 57.98 -17.88 -6.38
C PRO A 3 57.00 -18.35 -5.29
N ILE A 4 56.24 -17.40 -4.76
CA ILE A 4 55.19 -17.61 -3.76
C ILE A 4 54.03 -18.36 -4.43
N PRO A 5 53.53 -19.48 -3.86
CA PRO A 5 52.36 -20.18 -4.38
C PRO A 5 51.15 -19.25 -4.35
N LYS A 6 50.43 -19.16 -5.47
CA LYS A 6 49.13 -18.50 -5.49
C LYS A 6 48.14 -19.47 -4.86
N ASP A 7 47.69 -19.14 -3.65
CA ASP A 7 46.59 -19.85 -3.02
C ASP A 7 45.34 -19.68 -3.88
N GLU A 8 44.86 -20.80 -4.44
CA GLU A 8 43.54 -20.91 -5.07
C GLU A 8 42.49 -20.75 -3.97
N GLU A 9 42.05 -19.52 -3.72
CA GLU A 9 40.86 -19.26 -2.91
C GLU A 9 39.66 -19.91 -3.62
N ALA A 10 39.23 -21.05 -3.08
CA ALA A 10 37.96 -21.67 -3.44
C ALA A 10 36.85 -20.65 -3.12
N GLU A 11 36.30 -20.01 -4.15
CA GLU A 11 35.11 -19.17 -4.04
C GLU A 11 34.00 -19.99 -3.39
N GLU A 12 33.77 -19.77 -2.09
CA GLU A 12 32.65 -20.38 -1.37
C GLU A 12 31.35 -19.95 -2.05
N GLU A 13 30.76 -20.87 -2.81
CA GLU A 13 29.57 -20.65 -3.60
C GLU A 13 28.44 -20.18 -2.68
N ASN A 14 28.03 -18.91 -2.86
CA ASN A 14 27.04 -18.25 -2.01
C ASN A 14 25.79 -19.14 -1.86
N PRO A 15 25.41 -19.57 -0.64
CA PRO A 15 24.34 -20.54 -0.40
C PRO A 15 22.98 -20.08 -0.96
N TYR A 16 22.83 -18.78 -1.20
CA TYR A 16 21.67 -18.20 -1.88
C TYR A 16 21.54 -18.66 -3.34
N MET A 17 22.65 -18.82 -4.06
CA MET A 17 22.65 -19.22 -5.47
C MET A 17 22.14 -20.65 -5.64
N ALA A 18 22.53 -21.57 -4.74
CA ALA A 18 22.01 -22.92 -4.69
C ALA A 18 20.49 -22.97 -4.43
N LEU A 19 19.99 -22.20 -3.46
CA LEU A 19 18.55 -22.10 -3.17
C LEU A 19 17.76 -21.50 -4.34
N ARG A 20 18.34 -20.52 -5.03
CA ARG A 20 17.73 -19.89 -6.21
C ARG A 20 17.67 -20.87 -7.38
N ALA A 21 18.75 -21.59 -7.66
CA ALA A 21 18.82 -22.62 -8.69
C ALA A 21 17.77 -23.73 -8.47
N ALA A 22 17.65 -24.22 -7.22
CA ALA A 22 16.65 -25.22 -6.86
C ALA A 22 15.21 -24.74 -7.09
N LYS A 23 14.90 -23.47 -6.75
CA LYS A 23 13.58 -22.86 -7.02
C LYS A 23 13.30 -22.72 -8.51
N ILE A 24 14.29 -22.31 -9.30
CA ILE A 24 14.18 -22.20 -10.76
C ILE A 24 13.88 -23.58 -11.36
N ALA A 25 14.64 -24.61 -10.97
CA ALA A 25 14.44 -25.98 -11.45
C ALA A 25 13.04 -26.52 -11.12
N ARG A 26 12.57 -26.32 -9.87
CA ARG A 26 11.22 -26.73 -9.45
C ARG A 26 10.12 -26.05 -10.27
N ASN A 27 10.28 -24.76 -10.55
CA ASN A 27 9.33 -24.00 -11.34
C ASN A 27 9.33 -24.44 -12.82
N GLN A 28 10.50 -24.68 -13.41
CA GLN A 28 10.63 -25.21 -14.76
C GLN A 28 9.98 -26.59 -14.90
N ALA A 29 10.21 -27.51 -13.95
CA ALA A 29 9.56 -28.81 -13.93
C ALA A 29 8.02 -28.70 -13.83
N ARG A 30 7.52 -27.77 -13.02
CA ARG A 30 6.09 -27.51 -12.89
C ARG A 30 5.49 -26.93 -14.18
N LEU A 31 6.19 -26.00 -14.83
CA LEU A 31 5.77 -25.45 -16.12
C LEU A 31 5.72 -26.54 -17.20
N LYS A 32 6.70 -27.46 -17.20
CA LYS A 32 6.74 -28.61 -18.12
C LYS A 32 5.55 -29.53 -17.88
N LYS A 33 5.25 -29.87 -16.62
CA LYS A 33 4.09 -30.68 -16.24
C LYS A 33 2.75 -30.05 -16.62
N LEU A 34 2.69 -28.72 -16.65
CA LEU A 34 1.48 -27.96 -17.02
C LEU A 34 1.35 -27.72 -18.54
N GLY A 35 2.31 -28.16 -19.35
CA GLY A 35 2.31 -27.91 -20.80
C GLY A 35 2.47 -26.43 -21.17
N LEU A 36 3.02 -25.61 -20.26
CA LEU A 36 3.19 -24.17 -20.44
C LEU A 36 4.59 -23.79 -20.93
N VAL A 37 5.51 -24.76 -21.01
CA VAL A 37 6.82 -24.54 -21.63
C VAL A 37 6.59 -24.47 -23.13
N LYS A 38 6.61 -23.24 -23.67
CA LYS A 38 6.78 -23.04 -25.11
C LYS A 38 8.14 -23.60 -25.46
N THR A 39 8.19 -24.69 -26.22
CA THR A 39 9.41 -25.13 -26.89
C THR A 39 9.95 -23.90 -27.62
N PRO A 40 11.23 -23.52 -27.43
CA PRO A 40 11.85 -22.52 -28.29
C PRO A 40 11.61 -22.99 -29.71
N LEU A 41 10.85 -22.22 -30.49
CA LEU A 41 10.71 -22.50 -31.91
C LEU A 41 12.13 -22.49 -32.45
N GLU A 42 12.55 -23.62 -33.05
CA GLU A 42 13.81 -23.70 -33.77
C GLU A 42 13.91 -22.46 -34.65
N TYR A 43 14.99 -21.72 -34.45
CA TYR A 43 15.28 -20.53 -35.23
C TYR A 43 15.44 -20.97 -36.68
N VAL A 44 14.38 -20.81 -37.49
CA VAL A 44 14.47 -20.98 -38.93
C VAL A 44 15.08 -19.70 -39.48
N PRO A 45 16.29 -19.72 -40.07
CA PRO A 45 16.87 -18.54 -40.67
C PRO A 45 15.97 -18.04 -41.79
N SER A 46 15.54 -16.79 -41.66
CA SER A 46 14.69 -16.07 -42.61
C SER A 46 15.39 -15.99 -43.96
N LYS A 47 14.87 -16.70 -44.97
CA LYS A 47 15.29 -16.51 -46.37
C LYS A 47 14.69 -15.21 -46.90
N SER A 48 15.59 -14.45 -47.50
CA SER A 48 15.45 -13.11 -48.07
C SER A 48 14.38 -12.95 -49.16
N ASN A 49 13.83 -11.73 -49.20
CA ASN A 49 13.43 -10.95 -50.38
C ASN A 49 12.63 -11.64 -51.50
N VAL A 50 11.31 -11.38 -51.52
CA VAL A 50 10.56 -11.26 -52.78
C VAL A 50 9.70 -9.99 -52.72
N GLN A 51 9.87 -9.16 -53.75
CA GLN A 51 9.18 -7.88 -53.94
C GLN A 51 7.71 -8.06 -54.37
N ARG A 52 6.87 -7.16 -53.86
CA ARG A 52 5.65 -6.54 -54.44
C ARG A 52 4.76 -7.37 -55.37
N SER A 53 3.47 -7.43 -55.00
CA SER A 53 2.42 -6.82 -55.85
C SER A 53 1.23 -6.34 -55.00
N LYS A 54 0.72 -5.15 -55.33
CA LYS A 54 -0.48 -4.54 -54.73
C LYS A 54 -1.70 -5.10 -55.46
N LYS A 55 -2.69 -5.64 -54.74
CA LYS A 55 -4.07 -5.86 -55.23
C LYS A 55 -5.09 -5.43 -54.18
N PRO A 56 -6.22 -4.83 -54.59
CA PRO A 56 -7.20 -4.23 -53.68
C PRO A 56 -8.20 -5.26 -53.11
N LEU A 57 -8.77 -4.89 -51.96
CA LEU A 57 -9.69 -5.65 -51.10
C LEU A 57 -10.95 -6.18 -51.80
N PRO A 58 -11.50 -7.28 -51.25
CA PRO A 58 -12.94 -7.41 -51.07
C PRO A 58 -13.33 -7.42 -49.57
N LYS A 59 -14.34 -6.61 -49.25
CA LYS A 59 -15.08 -6.60 -47.98
C LYS A 59 -15.74 -7.97 -47.74
N LYS A 60 -15.49 -8.61 -46.60
CA LYS A 60 -16.40 -9.58 -45.96
C LYS A 60 -16.15 -9.59 -44.45
N SER A 61 -17.16 -9.21 -43.69
CA SER A 61 -17.23 -9.29 -42.23
C SER A 61 -17.24 -10.74 -41.74
N PRO A 62 -16.41 -11.13 -40.76
CA PRO A 62 -16.58 -12.38 -40.04
C PRO A 62 -17.57 -12.21 -38.87
N PRO A 63 -18.34 -13.26 -38.50
CA PRO A 63 -19.21 -13.25 -37.33
C PRO A 63 -18.38 -13.27 -36.03
N PRO A 64 -18.96 -12.83 -34.89
CA PRO A 64 -18.24 -12.78 -33.62
C PRO A 64 -18.02 -14.20 -33.08
N THR A 65 -16.82 -14.75 -33.30
CA THR A 65 -16.35 -15.90 -32.53
C THR A 65 -16.11 -15.45 -31.09
N ALA A 66 -16.90 -16.02 -30.19
CA ALA A 66 -16.89 -15.76 -28.76
C ALA A 66 -15.48 -15.86 -28.16
N ILE A 67 -15.04 -14.78 -27.51
CA ILE A 67 -13.94 -14.83 -26.54
C ILE A 67 -14.45 -15.66 -25.36
N MET A 68 -14.08 -16.93 -25.35
CA MET A 68 -14.34 -17.88 -24.28
C MET A 68 -13.52 -17.48 -23.04
N ARG A 69 -14.11 -16.63 -22.21
CA ARG A 69 -13.56 -16.17 -20.92
C ARG A 69 -13.59 -17.35 -19.94
N ARG A 70 -12.45 -18.03 -19.78
CA ARG A 70 -12.26 -19.16 -18.86
C ARG A 70 -12.16 -18.68 -17.40
N SER A 71 -13.05 -19.17 -16.54
CA SER A 71 -12.72 -19.44 -15.13
C SER A 71 -13.51 -20.63 -14.58
N ASN A 72 -13.37 -21.80 -15.20
CA ASN A 72 -13.74 -23.10 -14.58
C ASN A 72 -12.58 -23.62 -13.72
N ARG A 73 -12.15 -22.84 -12.71
CA ARG A 73 -11.09 -23.32 -11.78
C ARG A 73 -11.60 -23.92 -10.49
N LEU A 74 -12.92 -24.03 -10.29
CA LEU A 74 -13.49 -24.62 -9.08
C LEU A 74 -14.52 -25.72 -9.32
N SER A 75 -14.91 -26.03 -10.57
CA SER A 75 -15.98 -27.01 -10.81
C SER A 75 -15.52 -28.47 -10.92
N ASN A 76 -14.22 -28.75 -11.09
CA ASN A 76 -13.73 -30.12 -11.39
C ASN A 76 -12.71 -30.65 -10.36
N GLN A 77 -12.64 -30.10 -9.14
CA GLN A 77 -11.89 -30.74 -8.07
C GLN A 77 -12.81 -31.76 -7.37
N SER A 78 -12.45 -33.05 -7.42
CA SER A 78 -13.15 -34.12 -6.72
C SER A 78 -13.02 -34.02 -5.20
N ASN A 79 -12.02 -33.29 -4.70
CA ASN A 79 -11.84 -32.97 -3.29
C ASN A 79 -11.37 -31.52 -3.15
N PRO A 80 -12.27 -30.55 -2.91
CA PRO A 80 -11.85 -29.21 -2.51
C PRO A 80 -11.19 -29.28 -1.12
N PRO A 81 -10.10 -28.55 -0.87
CA PRO A 81 -9.50 -28.44 0.46
C PRO A 81 -10.54 -27.89 1.46
N ASP A 82 -10.78 -28.63 2.55
CA ASP A 82 -11.67 -28.24 3.63
C ASP A 82 -11.01 -27.12 4.46
N TYR A 83 -11.37 -25.88 4.14
CA TYR A 83 -10.98 -24.69 4.89
C TYR A 83 -11.97 -24.33 6.00
N LYS A 84 -12.72 -25.30 6.55
CA LYS A 84 -13.43 -25.08 7.81
C LYS A 84 -12.41 -24.96 8.94
N GLU A 85 -12.01 -23.73 9.21
CA GLU A 85 -11.48 -23.33 10.49
C GLU A 85 -12.46 -23.79 11.58
N LYS A 86 -11.98 -24.56 12.58
CA LYS A 86 -12.82 -25.08 13.67
C LYS A 86 -13.48 -23.90 14.37
N ALA A 87 -14.77 -23.69 14.12
CA ALA A 87 -15.55 -22.69 14.80
C ALA A 87 -15.55 -23.00 16.31
N LEU A 88 -15.16 -22.01 17.11
CA LEU A 88 -15.40 -22.04 18.55
C LEU A 88 -16.92 -22.13 18.81
N PRO A 89 -17.36 -22.81 19.88
CA PRO A 89 -18.78 -22.96 20.17
C PRO A 89 -19.44 -21.59 20.32
N ARG A 90 -20.43 -21.31 19.48
CA ARG A 90 -21.31 -20.14 19.60
C ARG A 90 -22.69 -20.65 19.98
N ASP A 91 -23.02 -20.50 21.25
CA ASP A 91 -24.36 -20.70 21.78
C ASP A 91 -25.26 -19.53 21.38
N TYR A 92 -25.87 -19.61 20.20
CA TYR A 92 -27.03 -18.78 19.87
C TYR A 92 -28.09 -19.63 19.16
N PRO A 93 -29.35 -19.60 19.60
CA PRO A 93 -30.42 -20.34 18.95
C PRO A 93 -30.74 -19.74 17.58
N ALA A 94 -30.62 -20.57 16.54
CA ALA A 94 -30.96 -20.21 15.16
C ALA A 94 -32.47 -20.26 14.94
N VAL A 95 -33.06 -19.12 14.58
CA VAL A 95 -34.42 -19.04 14.02
C VAL A 95 -34.33 -19.43 12.55
N LYS A 96 -35.02 -20.50 12.17
CA LYS A 96 -35.16 -20.94 10.77
C LYS A 96 -36.36 -20.23 10.15
N ASP A 97 -36.10 -19.34 9.20
CA ASP A 97 -37.14 -18.86 8.28
C ASP A 97 -37.04 -19.65 6.97
N GLU A 98 -38.00 -20.54 6.79
CA GLU A 98 -38.21 -21.33 5.59
C GLU A 98 -39.21 -20.57 4.72
N LEU A 99 -38.77 -20.03 3.57
CA LEU A 99 -39.49 -19.90 2.30
C LEU A 99 -38.80 -18.83 1.44
N SER A 100 -38.00 -19.24 0.46
CA SER A 100 -37.70 -18.36 -0.69
C SER A 100 -37.68 -19.15 -2.00
N LEU A 101 -38.54 -18.72 -2.90
CA LEU A 101 -38.72 -19.23 -4.26
C LEU A 101 -37.53 -18.87 -5.16
N PRO A 102 -37.27 -19.64 -6.24
CA PRO A 102 -36.13 -19.42 -7.13
C PRO A 102 -36.32 -18.16 -7.99
N ALA A 103 -35.42 -17.17 -7.83
CA ALA A 103 -35.41 -15.95 -8.62
C ALA A 103 -34.91 -16.18 -10.08
N PRO A 104 -35.48 -15.48 -11.08
CA PRO A 104 -35.12 -15.66 -12.49
C PRO A 104 -33.72 -15.11 -12.81
N LYS A 105 -32.98 -15.88 -13.63
CA LYS A 105 -31.63 -15.56 -14.12
C LYS A 105 -31.64 -14.31 -15.00
N ARG A 106 -31.35 -13.14 -14.40
CA ARG A 106 -31.12 -11.88 -15.12
C ARG A 106 -29.84 -11.95 -15.95
N ARG A 107 -30.01 -12.03 -17.27
CA ARG A 107 -28.97 -11.92 -18.29
C ARG A 107 -28.46 -10.47 -18.31
N ARG A 108 -27.31 -10.20 -17.69
CA ARG A 108 -26.65 -8.88 -17.70
C ARG A 108 -26.22 -8.53 -19.13
N THR A 109 -26.91 -7.58 -19.74
CA THR A 109 -26.48 -6.86 -20.94
C THR A 109 -25.41 -5.86 -20.53
N SER A 110 -24.17 -6.05 -21.00
CA SER A 110 -23.04 -5.16 -20.72
C SER A 110 -22.95 -4.08 -21.79
N SER A 111 -23.71 -3.00 -21.65
CA SER A 111 -23.41 -1.72 -22.32
C SER A 111 -22.52 -0.91 -21.39
N ALA A 112 -21.21 -1.07 -21.53
CA ALA A 112 -20.21 -0.38 -20.72
C ALA A 112 -20.02 1.05 -21.23
N THR A 113 -20.90 1.97 -20.82
CA THR A 113 -20.50 3.37 -20.68
C THR A 113 -19.50 3.45 -19.53
N ALA A 114 -18.41 4.19 -19.70
CA ALA A 114 -17.40 4.42 -18.67
C ALA A 114 -18.02 5.28 -17.56
N GLY A 115 -18.86 4.67 -16.73
CA GLY A 115 -19.52 5.32 -15.61
C GLY A 115 -18.52 5.68 -14.54
N THR A 116 -18.73 6.85 -13.92
CA THR A 116 -18.03 7.26 -12.71
C THR A 116 -18.02 6.11 -11.70
N PRO A 117 -16.88 5.79 -11.07
CA PRO A 117 -16.83 4.74 -10.06
C PRO A 117 -17.86 5.02 -8.96
N PRO A 118 -18.54 3.99 -8.44
CA PRO A 118 -19.50 4.19 -7.37
C PRO A 118 -18.81 4.82 -6.15
N PRO A 119 -19.54 5.63 -5.37
CA PRO A 119 -18.99 6.21 -4.15
C PRO A 119 -18.55 5.08 -3.19
N PRO A 120 -17.53 5.34 -2.35
CA PRO A 120 -17.11 4.39 -1.33
C PRO A 120 -18.27 4.08 -0.36
N ALA A 121 -18.27 2.87 0.21
CA ALA A 121 -19.23 2.49 1.24
C ALA A 121 -19.13 3.43 2.44
N ALA A 122 -20.24 3.70 3.12
CA ALA A 122 -20.31 4.67 4.21
C ALA A 122 -19.39 4.34 5.40
N ASN A 123 -19.14 3.05 5.67
CA ASN A 123 -18.19 2.61 6.70
C ASN A 123 -16.74 2.52 6.19
N SER A 124 -16.47 2.92 4.95
CA SER A 124 -15.11 2.98 4.45
C SER A 124 -14.41 4.21 5.00
N VAL A 125 -13.15 4.08 5.39
CA VAL A 125 -12.33 5.24 5.78
C VAL A 125 -12.20 6.28 4.65
N ARG A 126 -12.43 5.87 3.40
CA ARG A 126 -12.45 6.76 2.22
C ARG A 126 -13.64 7.71 2.18
N SER A 127 -14.69 7.48 2.98
CA SER A 127 -15.85 8.37 3.10
C SER A 127 -15.85 9.20 4.38
N ILE A 128 -14.77 9.16 5.17
CA ILE A 128 -14.67 9.82 6.47
C ILE A 128 -13.66 10.97 6.36
N ASP A 129 -14.08 12.15 6.83
CA ASP A 129 -13.20 13.31 6.96
C ASP A 129 -12.52 13.33 8.33
N LEU A 130 -11.24 13.71 8.34
CA LEU A 130 -10.43 13.83 9.55
C LEU A 130 -10.00 15.27 9.80
N ASP A 131 -10.07 15.70 11.05
CA ASP A 131 -9.33 16.87 11.53
C ASP A 131 -7.87 16.48 11.78
N ILE A 132 -7.02 16.68 10.76
CA ILE A 132 -5.61 16.31 10.83
C ILE A 132 -4.82 17.20 11.81
N GLU A 133 -5.23 18.45 12.00
CA GLU A 133 -4.56 19.31 12.98
C GLU A 133 -4.83 18.80 14.40
N GLN A 134 -6.09 18.49 14.71
CA GLN A 134 -6.45 17.86 15.99
C GLN A 134 -5.78 16.49 16.15
N LEU A 135 -5.73 15.67 15.10
CA LEU A 135 -5.08 14.35 15.14
C LEU A 135 -3.59 14.46 15.52
N VAL A 136 -2.87 15.36 14.85
CA VAL A 136 -1.40 15.44 14.97
C VAL A 136 -1.00 16.29 16.17
N LEU A 137 -1.57 17.49 16.30
CA LEU A 137 -1.16 18.49 17.27
C LEU A 137 -2.04 18.52 18.53
N GLY A 138 -3.24 17.95 18.48
CA GLY A 138 -4.20 18.01 19.58
C GLY A 138 -5.02 19.30 19.56
N ASN A 139 -5.90 19.43 20.56
CA ASN A 139 -6.72 20.63 20.72
C ASN A 139 -5.96 21.72 21.48
N LYS A 140 -5.71 22.86 20.84
CA LYS A 140 -5.06 24.02 21.47
C LYS A 140 -5.88 24.68 22.59
N ASN A 141 -7.18 24.38 22.67
CA ASN A 141 -8.11 25.13 23.52
C ASN A 141 -8.41 24.45 24.88
N ASN A 142 -7.90 23.23 25.12
CA ASN A 142 -8.14 22.49 26.35
C ASN A 142 -6.81 22.07 27.00
N ASP A 143 -6.11 23.03 27.60
CA ASP A 143 -4.87 22.78 28.35
C ASP A 143 -5.08 21.93 29.63
N ASN A 144 -6.34 21.76 30.07
CA ASN A 144 -6.66 21.10 31.34
C ASN A 144 -7.09 19.63 31.23
N ASP A 145 -7.20 19.07 30.03
CA ASP A 145 -7.67 17.70 29.85
C ASP A 145 -6.59 16.85 29.18
N ASN A 146 -6.12 15.80 29.85
CA ASN A 146 -5.13 14.85 29.31
C ASN A 146 -5.61 14.18 28.00
N GLY A 147 -6.90 14.29 27.67
CA GLY A 147 -7.48 13.88 26.37
C GLY A 147 -7.13 14.81 25.19
N GLY A 148 -6.55 15.98 25.43
CA GLY A 148 -6.26 17.00 24.42
C GLY A 148 -4.99 16.78 23.60
N GLN A 149 -4.13 15.83 23.97
CA GLN A 149 -2.85 15.63 23.31
C GLN A 149 -3.02 14.93 21.94
N GLY A 150 -2.39 15.54 20.92
CA GLY A 150 -2.27 14.95 19.59
C GLY A 150 -1.37 13.71 19.56
N LEU A 151 -1.30 13.07 18.41
CA LEU A 151 -0.52 11.84 18.23
C LEU A 151 0.94 12.10 17.78
N LEU A 152 1.36 13.34 17.57
CA LEU A 152 2.72 13.65 17.11
C LEU A 152 3.78 13.04 18.04
N GLY A 153 4.65 12.20 17.48
CA GLY A 153 5.70 11.48 18.19
C GLY A 153 5.21 10.32 19.05
N GLN A 154 3.90 10.11 19.20
CA GLN A 154 3.33 9.08 20.05
C GLN A 154 3.41 7.70 19.40
N GLN A 155 3.89 6.72 20.16
CA GLN A 155 3.92 5.32 19.75
C GLN A 155 2.60 4.66 20.16
N MET A 156 2.01 3.93 19.22
CA MET A 156 0.78 3.18 19.46
C MET A 156 1.02 2.00 20.41
N GLU A 157 -0.01 1.61 21.14
CA GLU A 157 0.06 0.45 22.05
C GLU A 157 0.14 -0.88 21.29
N GLN A 158 -0.42 -0.91 20.07
CA GLN A 158 -0.49 -2.12 19.24
C GLN A 158 0.17 -1.91 17.88
N THR A 159 0.72 -2.99 17.32
CA THR A 159 1.48 -2.98 16.05
C THR A 159 0.61 -2.96 14.79
N GLY A 160 -0.70 -3.17 14.94
CA GLY A 160 -1.64 -3.30 13.83
C GLY A 160 -2.11 -1.95 13.28
N LYS A 161 -2.21 -1.84 11.95
CA LYS A 161 -2.83 -0.68 11.30
C LYS A 161 -4.28 -0.48 11.71
N GLU A 162 -5.00 -1.56 12.04
CA GLU A 162 -6.37 -1.49 12.54
C GLU A 162 -6.46 -0.61 13.79
N PHE A 163 -5.56 -0.81 14.75
CA PHE A 163 -5.50 0.01 15.96
C PHE A 163 -5.28 1.49 15.64
N VAL A 164 -4.34 1.80 14.72
CA VAL A 164 -4.09 3.18 14.27
C VAL A 164 -5.34 3.80 13.64
N ILE A 165 -6.05 3.04 12.81
CA ILE A 165 -7.27 3.51 12.12
C ILE A 165 -8.38 3.83 13.13
N TYR A 166 -8.62 2.98 14.11
CA TYR A 166 -9.64 3.24 15.14
C TYR A 166 -9.27 4.38 16.07
N GLN A 167 -8.01 4.44 16.54
CA GLN A 167 -7.52 5.57 17.36
C GLN A 167 -7.61 6.90 16.61
N THR A 168 -7.28 6.89 15.31
CA THR A 168 -7.44 8.06 14.44
C THR A 168 -8.91 8.46 14.34
N PHE A 169 -9.79 7.50 14.05
CA PHE A 169 -11.22 7.76 13.91
C PHE A 169 -11.80 8.37 15.19
N GLU A 170 -11.52 7.78 16.34
CA GLU A 170 -12.00 8.27 17.63
C GLU A 170 -11.51 9.70 17.94
N LYS A 171 -10.24 10.00 17.63
CA LYS A 171 -9.66 11.31 17.93
C LYS A 171 -10.06 12.41 16.96
N ALA A 172 -10.14 12.10 15.67
CA ALA A 172 -10.12 13.11 14.61
C ALA A 172 -11.31 13.06 13.64
N SER A 173 -12.20 12.07 13.71
CA SER A 173 -13.42 12.11 12.90
C SER A 173 -14.43 13.12 13.46
N SER A 174 -15.29 13.65 12.61
CA SER A 174 -16.35 14.57 13.02
C SER A 174 -17.38 13.85 13.91
N PRO A 175 -18.09 14.56 14.81
CA PRO A 175 -19.15 13.98 15.62
C PRO A 175 -20.23 13.27 14.78
N GLU A 176 -20.55 13.81 13.61
CA GLU A 176 -21.52 13.22 12.69
C GLU A 176 -21.04 11.84 12.19
N ASP A 177 -19.76 11.71 11.81
CA ASP A 177 -19.20 10.44 11.36
C ASP A 177 -19.12 9.41 12.50
N ARG A 178 -18.83 9.83 13.73
CA ARG A 178 -18.87 8.96 14.92
C ARG A 178 -20.27 8.42 15.17
N ASN A 179 -21.27 9.30 15.21
CA ASN A 179 -22.67 8.92 15.42
C ASN A 179 -23.18 8.03 14.29
N ARG A 180 -22.85 8.37 13.03
CA ARG A 180 -23.25 7.61 11.85
C ARG A 180 -22.67 6.20 11.80
N LEU A 181 -21.51 5.98 12.42
CA LEU A 181 -20.79 4.71 12.39
C LEU A 181 -20.71 4.04 13.77
N GLU A 182 -21.55 4.46 14.71
CA GLU A 182 -21.62 3.85 16.03
C GLU A 182 -21.93 2.35 15.92
N GLY A 183 -21.10 1.52 16.55
CA GLY A 183 -21.19 0.06 16.47
C GLY A 183 -20.82 -0.56 15.11
N ALA A 184 -20.52 0.24 14.08
CA ALA A 184 -20.10 -0.26 12.78
C ALA A 184 -18.58 -0.49 12.71
N ARG A 185 -18.18 -1.56 12.02
CA ARG A 185 -16.76 -1.83 11.74
C ARG A 185 -16.27 -0.99 10.56
N LEU A 186 -15.15 -0.29 10.75
CA LEU A 186 -14.50 0.48 9.68
C LEU A 186 -13.90 -0.45 8.61
N SER A 187 -14.08 -0.08 7.34
CA SER A 187 -13.59 -0.82 6.18
C SER A 187 -12.41 -0.11 5.52
N PHE A 188 -11.25 -0.79 5.49
CA PHE A 188 -10.00 -0.28 4.95
C PHE A 188 -9.11 -1.45 4.46
N ASN A 189 -8.07 -1.15 3.69
CA ASN A 189 -7.16 -2.18 3.17
C ASN A 189 -5.93 -2.32 4.09
N LYS A 190 -5.92 -3.32 4.97
CA LYS A 190 -4.78 -3.56 5.89
C LYS A 190 -3.43 -3.79 5.19
N TYR A 191 -3.43 -4.18 3.91
CA TYR A 191 -2.21 -4.48 3.16
C TYR A 191 -1.69 -3.29 2.34
N CYS A 192 -2.40 -2.16 2.30
CA CYS A 192 -1.93 -1.01 1.53
C CYS A 192 -0.81 -0.25 2.26
N GLY A 193 0.22 0.17 1.52
CA GLY A 193 1.25 1.10 2.02
C GLY A 193 0.78 2.56 2.05
N VAL A 194 -0.30 2.86 1.33
CA VAL A 194 -0.93 4.18 1.24
C VAL A 194 -2.42 4.00 1.53
N GLN A 195 -2.88 4.49 2.68
CA GLN A 195 -4.28 4.41 3.08
C GLN A 195 -4.97 5.76 2.90
N GLU A 196 -5.88 5.81 1.94
CA GLU A 196 -6.67 7.01 1.66
C GLU A 196 -7.84 7.14 2.63
N TRP A 197 -8.00 8.36 3.14
CA TRP A 197 -9.20 8.90 3.76
C TRP A 197 -9.89 9.87 2.76
N ARG A 198 -11.03 10.45 3.14
CA ARG A 198 -11.73 11.40 2.26
C ARG A 198 -10.88 12.65 2.00
N ASN A 199 -10.30 13.24 3.05
CA ASN A 199 -9.50 14.45 3.01
C ASN A 199 -8.03 14.26 3.44
N ALA A 200 -7.56 13.02 3.59
CA ALA A 200 -6.19 12.75 4.02
C ALA A 200 -5.63 11.47 3.41
N VAL A 201 -4.32 11.30 3.50
CA VAL A 201 -3.62 10.07 3.12
C VAL A 201 -2.64 9.68 4.21
N PHE A 202 -2.71 8.43 4.64
CA PHE A 202 -1.74 7.86 5.58
C PHE A 202 -0.66 7.11 4.82
N LEU A 203 0.60 7.51 5.03
CA LEU A 203 1.77 6.89 4.46
C LEU A 203 2.41 5.97 5.51
N TRP A 204 2.37 4.65 5.25
CA TRP A 204 2.93 3.64 6.16
C TRP A 204 4.35 3.30 5.75
N VAL A 205 5.32 3.59 6.63
CA VAL A 205 6.74 3.36 6.35
C VAL A 205 7.33 2.35 7.33
N ASN A 206 8.01 1.36 6.78
CA ASN A 206 8.79 0.38 7.53
C ASN A 206 10.28 0.73 7.40
N LEU A 207 10.97 0.87 8.52
CA LEU A 207 12.39 1.24 8.58
C LEU A 207 13.24 0.06 9.09
N GLY A 208 14.51 0.03 8.68
CA GLY A 208 15.53 -0.87 9.26
C GLY A 208 15.44 -2.35 8.87
N ASN A 209 14.60 -2.73 7.91
CA ASN A 209 14.54 -4.11 7.43
C ASN A 209 15.68 -4.38 6.42
N LYS A 210 16.74 -5.07 6.87
CA LYS A 210 17.94 -5.36 6.07
C LYS A 210 17.69 -6.26 4.87
N ASP A 211 16.59 -7.01 4.87
CA ASP A 211 16.26 -7.94 3.77
C ASP A 211 15.57 -7.23 2.59
N ASN A 212 15.26 -5.94 2.72
CA ASN A 212 14.62 -5.19 1.65
C ASN A 212 15.68 -4.53 0.76
N PRO A 213 15.71 -4.82 -0.56
CA PRO A 213 16.64 -4.16 -1.49
C PRO A 213 16.44 -2.64 -1.56
N VAL A 214 15.28 -2.16 -1.09
CA VAL A 214 14.87 -0.77 -1.13
C VAL A 214 14.63 -0.31 0.30
N VAL A 215 15.47 0.60 0.78
CA VAL A 215 15.51 1.01 2.18
C VAL A 215 14.84 2.36 2.31
N ASN A 216 13.71 2.42 3.01
CA ASN A 216 13.19 3.71 3.48
C ASN A 216 14.08 4.17 4.64
N ASP A 217 14.55 5.41 4.57
CA ASP A 217 15.35 6.02 5.62
C ASP A 217 15.02 7.50 5.83
N PHE A 218 15.42 8.01 6.98
CA PHE A 218 15.41 9.44 7.25
C PHE A 218 16.67 10.08 6.69
N LEU A 219 16.52 11.28 6.13
CA LEU A 219 17.59 12.11 5.57
C LEU A 219 17.67 13.42 6.35
N ASN A 220 18.78 14.15 6.21
CA ASN A 220 18.96 15.50 6.75
C ASN A 220 18.57 15.60 8.24
N GLU A 221 19.16 14.74 9.08
CA GLU A 221 18.87 14.67 10.52
C GLU A 221 17.40 14.40 10.87
N GLY A 222 16.66 13.72 9.98
CA GLY A 222 15.23 13.43 10.19
C GLY A 222 14.27 14.48 9.65
N GLN A 223 14.76 15.51 8.97
CA GLN A 223 13.90 16.51 8.31
C GLN A 223 13.18 15.93 7.09
N GLN A 224 13.76 14.91 6.48
CA GLN A 224 13.25 14.30 5.27
C GLN A 224 13.14 12.79 5.44
N ILE A 225 12.25 12.17 4.68
CA ILE A 225 12.12 10.72 4.63
C ILE A 225 11.99 10.25 3.19
N THR A 226 12.71 9.18 2.85
CA THR A 226 12.50 8.48 1.59
C THR A 226 11.31 7.54 1.69
N TRP A 227 10.48 7.49 0.66
CA TRP A 227 9.42 6.49 0.54
C TRP A 227 9.42 5.86 -0.84
N PHE A 228 9.31 4.54 -0.89
CA PHE A 228 9.24 3.81 -2.15
C PHE A 228 7.84 3.25 -2.41
N GLY A 229 7.33 3.53 -3.60
CA GLY A 229 6.06 3.03 -4.10
C GLY A 229 6.02 1.51 -4.20
N GLY A 230 4.83 0.94 -4.05
CA GLY A 230 4.63 -0.49 -4.30
C GLY A 230 4.90 -0.85 -5.77
N SER A 231 5.16 -2.14 -6.05
CA SER A 231 5.53 -2.62 -7.40
C SER A 231 4.52 -2.36 -8.53
N ARG A 232 3.28 -1.96 -8.18
CA ARG A 232 2.22 -1.61 -9.13
C ARG A 232 1.99 -0.10 -9.24
N MET A 233 2.72 0.70 -8.46
CA MET A 233 2.62 2.15 -8.47
C MET A 233 3.60 2.68 -9.52
N HIS A 234 3.10 3.60 -10.33
CA HIS A 234 3.81 4.34 -11.37
C HIS A 234 3.25 5.76 -11.41
N ASP A 235 3.86 6.68 -12.15
CA ASP A 235 3.54 8.12 -12.08
C ASP A 235 2.06 8.40 -12.36
N GLU A 236 1.50 7.74 -13.38
CA GLU A 236 0.08 7.85 -13.75
C GLU A 236 -0.90 7.11 -12.83
N SER A 237 -0.43 6.47 -11.76
CA SER A 237 -1.32 5.80 -10.82
C SER A 237 -2.15 6.85 -10.07
N PRO A 238 -3.48 6.69 -9.96
CA PRO A 238 -4.34 7.68 -9.29
C PRO A 238 -3.89 8.04 -7.87
N VAL A 239 -3.34 7.06 -7.13
CA VAL A 239 -2.79 7.28 -5.79
C VAL A 239 -1.53 8.14 -5.81
N ILE A 240 -0.67 8.00 -6.82
CA ILE A 240 0.57 8.78 -6.96
C ILE A 240 0.26 10.20 -7.36
N MET A 241 -0.61 10.40 -8.36
CA MET A 241 -1.09 11.74 -8.73
C MET A 241 -1.74 12.47 -7.53
N LYS A 242 -2.51 11.74 -6.72
CA LYS A 242 -3.10 12.29 -5.49
C LYS A 242 -2.05 12.68 -4.45
N LEU A 243 -1.04 11.84 -4.22
CA LEU A 243 0.08 12.15 -3.31
C LEU A 243 0.86 13.37 -3.77
N LEU A 244 1.20 13.46 -5.06
CA LEU A 244 1.90 14.63 -5.64
C LEU A 244 1.10 15.91 -5.43
N LYS A 245 -0.18 15.90 -5.81
CA LYS A 245 -1.07 17.05 -5.64
C LYS A 245 -1.15 17.49 -4.17
N MET A 246 -1.48 16.55 -3.27
CA MET A 246 -1.64 16.85 -1.84
C MET A 246 -0.33 17.36 -1.21
N GLY A 247 0.79 16.74 -1.55
CA GLY A 247 2.10 17.14 -1.03
C GLY A 247 2.54 18.52 -1.51
N GLN A 248 2.31 18.84 -2.79
CA GLN A 248 2.62 20.16 -3.37
C GLN A 248 1.72 21.25 -2.78
N ASP A 249 0.41 21.00 -2.72
CA ASP A 249 -0.57 21.93 -2.14
C ASP A 249 -0.21 22.27 -0.69
N THR A 250 0.25 21.27 0.08
CA THR A 250 0.67 21.47 1.47
C THR A 250 1.92 22.35 1.57
N THR A 251 2.95 22.09 0.75
CA THR A 251 4.18 22.90 0.72
C THR A 251 3.91 24.37 0.36
N THR A 252 3.06 24.63 -0.65
CA THR A 252 2.74 26.01 -1.08
C THR A 252 1.89 26.78 -0.06
N THR A 253 0.97 26.09 0.62
CA THR A 253 0.10 26.70 1.63
C THR A 253 0.90 27.21 2.83
N THR A 254 1.94 26.48 3.27
CA THR A 254 2.81 26.90 4.38
C THR A 254 3.54 28.21 4.09
N THR A 255 3.88 28.50 2.83
CA THR A 255 4.56 29.74 2.44
C THR A 255 3.61 30.94 2.35
N THR A 256 2.32 30.72 2.08
CA THR A 256 1.40 31.79 1.63
C THR A 256 0.31 32.14 2.65
N THR A 257 0.01 31.26 3.60
CA THR A 257 -1.26 31.34 4.37
C THR A 257 -1.03 31.80 5.81
N ALA A 258 -0.72 33.09 5.96
CA ALA A 258 -0.96 33.84 7.20
C ALA A 258 -2.24 34.69 7.14
N THR A 259 -3.02 34.66 6.04
CA THR A 259 -3.97 35.76 5.75
C THR A 259 -5.41 35.35 5.45
N THR A 260 -5.75 34.08 5.20
CA THR A 260 -7.15 33.69 4.90
C THR A 260 -7.54 32.36 5.54
N GLY A 261 -8.39 32.43 6.57
CA GLY A 261 -8.74 31.35 7.50
C GLY A 261 -9.64 30.23 6.96
N LYS A 262 -9.26 29.55 5.87
CA LYS A 262 -9.93 28.32 5.43
C LYS A 262 -8.91 27.21 5.17
N SER A 263 -8.45 26.60 6.26
CA SER A 263 -7.52 25.46 6.28
C SER A 263 -8.26 24.15 6.00
N SER A 264 -8.56 23.87 4.73
CA SER A 264 -9.09 22.57 4.31
C SER A 264 -8.22 21.94 3.22
N SER A 265 -6.89 22.06 3.33
CA SER A 265 -5.99 21.34 2.46
C SER A 265 -5.96 19.87 2.89
N SER A 266 -6.10 18.96 1.93
CA SER A 266 -5.93 17.54 2.20
C SER A 266 -4.46 17.27 2.56
N GLN A 267 -4.21 16.50 3.63
CA GLN A 267 -2.85 16.33 4.15
C GLN A 267 -2.37 14.88 4.09
N ILE A 268 -1.05 14.71 4.00
CA ILE A 268 -0.39 13.41 4.08
C ILE A 268 0.19 13.26 5.49
N VAL A 269 -0.14 12.18 6.19
CA VAL A 269 0.34 11.89 7.55
C VAL A 269 1.27 10.67 7.53
N LEU A 270 2.46 10.84 8.11
CA LEU A 270 3.49 9.81 8.20
C LEU A 270 3.30 8.93 9.43
N TRP A 271 3.24 7.62 9.19
CA TRP A 271 3.25 6.60 10.22
C TRP A 271 4.42 5.64 9.99
N CYS A 272 5.36 5.62 10.92
CA CYS A 272 6.56 4.80 10.82
C CYS A 272 6.58 3.68 11.85
N ARG A 273 7.27 2.58 11.54
CA ARG A 273 7.70 1.59 12.52
C ARG A 273 9.09 1.09 12.17
N LYS A 274 9.90 0.79 13.19
CA LYS A 274 11.30 0.36 13.02
C LYS A 274 11.40 -1.14 13.27
N TYR A 275 12.15 -1.83 12.42
CA TYR A 275 12.46 -3.24 12.60
C TYR A 275 13.47 -3.40 13.74
N GLN A 276 13.14 -4.25 14.71
CA GLN A 276 14.01 -4.59 15.83
C GLN A 276 14.73 -5.89 15.52
N VAL A 277 16.05 -5.82 15.40
CA VAL A 277 16.88 -6.99 15.04
C VAL A 277 16.83 -8.06 16.13
N GLN A 278 16.75 -7.66 17.41
CA GLN A 278 16.77 -8.56 18.56
C GLN A 278 15.51 -9.43 18.62
N THR A 279 14.34 -8.84 18.41
CA THR A 279 13.04 -9.53 18.48
C THR A 279 12.57 -10.05 17.13
N LYS A 280 13.23 -9.65 16.04
CA LYS A 280 12.82 -9.89 14.64
C LYS A 280 11.39 -9.41 14.35
N GLN A 281 10.94 -8.38 15.06
CA GLN A 281 9.61 -7.81 14.92
C GLN A 281 9.69 -6.31 14.64
N PHE A 282 8.60 -5.74 14.12
CA PHE A 282 8.47 -4.29 14.04
C PHE A 282 7.92 -3.73 15.33
N THR A 283 8.40 -2.55 15.72
CA THR A 283 7.76 -1.74 16.76
C THR A 283 6.30 -1.42 16.37
N PRO A 284 5.47 -0.99 17.33
CA PRO A 284 4.25 -0.28 17.00
C PRO A 284 4.51 0.97 16.16
N TYR A 285 3.46 1.45 15.49
CA TYR A 285 3.54 2.64 14.67
C TYR A 285 3.72 3.90 15.53
N VAL A 286 4.46 4.86 15.00
CA VAL A 286 4.66 6.21 15.55
C VAL A 286 4.18 7.22 14.51
N CYS A 287 3.36 8.19 14.91
CA CYS A 287 2.97 9.29 14.04
C CYS A 287 4.08 10.34 14.04
N PHE A 288 4.69 10.62 12.89
CA PHE A 288 5.68 11.70 12.76
C PHE A 288 5.09 13.00 12.21
N GLY A 289 3.77 13.04 12.04
CA GLY A 289 3.06 14.24 11.61
C GLY A 289 2.97 14.36 10.09
N ARG A 290 2.92 15.59 9.61
CA ARG A 290 2.52 15.92 8.25
C ARG A 290 3.69 15.95 7.29
N LEU A 291 3.43 15.54 6.06
CA LEU A 291 4.40 15.53 4.96
C LEU A 291 4.09 16.60 3.91
N GLY A 292 5.14 17.26 3.45
CA GLY A 292 5.16 18.09 2.24
C GLY A 292 5.97 17.41 1.14
N TYR A 293 5.58 17.62 -0.11
CA TYR A 293 6.34 17.09 -1.24
C TYR A 293 7.68 17.82 -1.36
N GLU A 294 8.76 17.05 -1.56
CA GLU A 294 10.09 17.56 -1.90
C GLU A 294 10.45 17.16 -3.33
N SER A 295 10.62 15.86 -3.59
CA SER A 295 11.01 15.35 -4.90
C SER A 295 10.59 13.89 -5.11
N HIS A 296 10.63 13.43 -6.35
CA HIS A 296 10.54 12.01 -6.71
C HIS A 296 11.33 11.76 -8.00
N GLU A 297 11.61 10.48 -8.29
CA GLU A 297 12.26 10.05 -9.54
C GLU A 297 11.21 9.48 -10.52
N PRO A 298 10.76 10.25 -11.53
CA PRO A 298 9.74 9.78 -12.46
C PRO A 298 10.22 8.57 -13.26
N GLY A 299 9.33 7.60 -13.52
CA GLY A 299 9.65 6.38 -14.26
C GLY A 299 10.55 5.38 -13.52
N SER A 300 10.94 5.66 -12.27
CA SER A 300 11.69 4.69 -11.45
C SER A 300 10.80 3.52 -11.00
N HIS A 301 11.40 2.35 -10.81
CA HIS A 301 10.70 1.14 -10.38
C HIS A 301 11.50 0.38 -9.31
N PRO A 302 11.06 0.43 -8.04
CA PRO A 302 9.89 1.15 -7.53
C PRO A 302 10.04 2.67 -7.63
N LEU A 303 8.92 3.40 -7.65
CA LEU A 303 8.95 4.85 -7.60
C LEU A 303 9.59 5.33 -6.29
N SER A 304 10.59 6.20 -6.39
CA SER A 304 11.28 6.80 -5.24
C SER A 304 10.76 8.20 -4.96
N PHE A 305 10.41 8.50 -3.71
CA PHE A 305 10.00 9.82 -3.24
C PHE A 305 10.87 10.29 -2.09
N VAL A 306 11.06 11.61 -2.00
CA VAL A 306 11.52 12.30 -0.79
C VAL A 306 10.40 13.22 -0.31
N TRP A 307 10.11 13.15 0.98
CA TRP A 307 9.10 13.97 1.65
C TRP A 307 9.74 14.81 2.75
N ASN A 308 9.31 16.06 2.89
CA ASN A 308 9.68 16.93 4.00
C ASN A 308 8.75 16.71 5.19
N LEU A 309 9.32 16.62 6.39
CA LEU A 309 8.58 16.52 7.64
C LEU A 309 8.21 17.91 8.16
N LEU A 310 6.96 18.31 7.98
CA LEU A 310 6.50 19.67 8.30
C LEU A 310 6.47 19.93 9.81
N ASP A 311 6.31 18.86 10.60
CA ASP A 311 6.29 18.92 12.07
C ASP A 311 7.67 18.62 12.70
N TYR A 312 8.75 18.65 11.91
CA TYR A 312 10.12 18.36 12.35
C TYR A 312 10.53 19.12 13.61
N GLN A 313 10.36 20.44 13.62
CA GLN A 313 10.78 21.27 14.76
C GLN A 313 10.01 20.92 16.04
N ARG A 314 8.75 20.51 15.91
CA ARG A 314 7.90 20.10 17.03
C ARG A 314 8.32 18.75 17.59
N LEU A 315 8.82 17.84 16.75
CA LEU A 315 9.40 16.57 17.19
C LEU A 315 10.76 16.75 17.87
N LYS A 316 11.66 17.53 17.23
CA LYS A 316 13.02 17.79 17.74
C LYS A 316 12.99 18.48 19.10
N ASN A 317 12.11 19.48 19.24
CA ASN A 317 12.01 20.33 20.42
C ASN A 317 10.75 20.01 21.25
N HIS A 318 10.21 18.79 21.14
CA HIS A 318 9.01 18.39 21.88
C HIS A 318 9.23 18.57 23.39
N SER A 319 8.22 18.94 24.18
CA SER A 319 8.36 19.12 25.64
C SER A 319 8.68 17.81 26.36
N GLU A 320 8.00 16.73 25.98
CA GLU A 320 8.24 15.38 26.49
C GLU A 320 9.54 14.77 25.98
N THR A 321 10.40 14.37 26.92
CA THR A 321 11.69 13.72 26.63
C THR A 321 11.53 12.41 25.86
N GLN A 322 10.51 11.60 26.19
CA GLN A 322 10.27 10.32 25.54
C GLN A 322 9.98 10.45 24.04
N ILE A 323 9.30 11.54 23.63
CA ILE A 323 9.06 11.81 22.20
C ILE A 323 10.36 12.19 21.49
N ARG A 324 11.20 13.04 22.10
CA ARG A 324 12.49 13.44 21.52
C ARG A 324 13.42 12.23 21.35
N GLU A 325 13.55 11.42 22.39
CA GLU A 325 14.37 10.19 22.37
C GLU A 325 13.86 9.19 21.33
N ARG A 326 12.54 9.03 21.22
CA ARG A 326 11.94 8.16 20.19
C ARG A 326 12.20 8.69 18.79
N PHE A 327 12.06 9.99 18.56
CA PHE A 327 12.38 10.58 17.26
C PHE A 327 13.86 10.36 16.91
N GLN A 328 14.77 10.62 17.85
CA GLN A 328 16.20 10.34 17.68
C GLN A 328 16.48 8.86 17.38
N PHE A 329 15.82 7.94 18.09
CA PHE A 329 15.95 6.50 17.84
C PHE A 329 15.52 6.11 16.42
N PHE A 330 14.58 6.82 15.80
CA PHE A 330 14.14 6.54 14.44
C PHE A 330 15.05 7.16 13.38
N THR A 331 15.69 8.29 13.67
CA THR A 331 16.51 9.07 12.73
C THR A 331 18.01 8.79 12.82
N SER A 332 18.45 8.04 13.85
CA SER A 332 19.79 7.47 13.98
C SER A 332 19.93 6.12 13.27
#